data_AF-A0A660SNE9-F1
#
_entry.id   AF-A0A660SNE9-F1
#
_cell.length_a   1.000
_cell.length_b   1.000
_cell.length_c   1.000
_cell.angle_alpha   90.00
_cell.angle_beta   90.00
_cell.angle_gamma   90.00
#
_symmetry.space_group_name_H-M   'P 1'
#
loop_
_entity.id
_entity.type
_entity.pdbx_description
1 polymer ?
#
loop_
_entity_poly.entity_id
_entity_poly.type
_entity_poly.pdbx_seq_one_letter_code
_entity_poly.pdbx_strand_id
1 'polypeptide(L)'
;MRNVLLLTALFFGLSEICVAGNPELEISVGFSDRFRSGTVTAVSVYVHSPDYQLNANLVLEYIAGTALEEGDRYTILRSVTLSAGTPGIYRFALPLEVSSYPLVARLESRGLILAEEKKELRLLNVDRPLVIGLSRRPSLDALIPVLGKRFDRSIELAYPRGEFLPTSAEAWDGVDLVIWHDLSPEIPDGASLEALGLWIEGGGELILIGGPWYSGRQFPESLLIGAVAAALRLNSVTYYPPVAAIPGYEADEIIELQKGRGRIRYIPRDMVSPSIPEDERRIFWEDFFGE
;
A
#
# COMPACT_ATOMS: atom_id res chain seq x y z
N MET A 1 32.07 -16.40 -77.78
CA MET A 1 32.37 -16.43 -76.34
C MET A 1 31.14 -15.93 -75.60
N ARG A 2 30.45 -16.82 -74.87
CA ARG A 2 29.18 -16.56 -74.17
C ARG A 2 29.51 -16.25 -72.70
N ASN A 3 29.30 -15.01 -72.26
CA ASN A 3 29.40 -14.66 -70.85
C ASN A 3 28.07 -15.05 -70.16
N VAL A 4 28.15 -16.05 -69.29
CA VAL A 4 27.07 -16.45 -68.39
C VAL A 4 27.24 -15.64 -67.11
N LEU A 5 26.40 -14.64 -66.91
CA LEU A 5 26.30 -13.87 -65.66
C LEU A 5 25.43 -14.67 -64.70
N LEU A 6 26.05 -15.25 -63.68
CA LEU A 6 25.39 -15.97 -62.59
C LEU A 6 24.80 -14.93 -61.63
N LEU A 7 23.48 -14.76 -61.63
CA LEU A 7 22.76 -13.89 -60.71
C LEU A 7 22.45 -14.70 -59.44
N THR A 8 23.27 -14.57 -58.40
CA THR A 8 23.04 -15.19 -57.10
C THR A 8 22.01 -14.36 -56.32
N ALA A 9 20.75 -14.79 -56.35
CA ALA A 9 19.71 -14.22 -55.50
C ALA A 9 19.93 -14.66 -54.05
N LEU A 10 20.52 -13.78 -53.23
CA LEU A 10 20.51 -13.87 -51.78
C LEU A 10 19.07 -13.63 -51.30
N PHE A 11 18.31 -14.70 -51.11
CA PHE A 11 17.09 -14.70 -50.32
C PHE A 11 17.49 -14.44 -48.86
N PHE A 12 17.53 -13.17 -48.47
CA PHE A 12 17.46 -12.79 -47.07
C PHE A 12 16.10 -13.25 -46.56
N GLY A 13 16.12 -14.28 -45.70
CA GLY A 13 14.96 -14.64 -44.91
C GLY A 13 14.51 -13.40 -44.15
N LEU A 14 13.37 -12.85 -44.53
CA LEU A 14 12.64 -11.89 -43.73
C LEU A 14 12.23 -12.63 -42.45
N SER A 15 13.09 -12.56 -41.43
CA SER A 15 12.69 -12.87 -40.07
C SER A 15 11.47 -12.00 -39.81
N GLU A 16 10.34 -12.63 -39.50
CA GLU A 16 9.15 -11.94 -39.04
C GLU A 16 9.59 -10.97 -37.96
N ILE A 17 9.46 -9.67 -38.25
CA ILE A 17 9.60 -8.64 -37.24
C ILE A 17 8.37 -8.84 -36.36
N CYS A 18 8.51 -9.67 -35.33
CA CYS A 18 7.61 -9.61 -34.19
C CYS A 18 7.68 -8.17 -33.70
N VAL A 19 6.62 -7.42 -33.96
CA VAL A 19 6.40 -6.12 -33.34
C VAL A 19 6.14 -6.43 -31.87
N ALA A 20 7.22 -6.53 -31.09
CA ALA A 20 7.13 -6.71 -29.65
C ALA A 20 6.33 -5.53 -29.08
N GLY A 21 5.32 -5.82 -28.25
CA GLY A 21 4.56 -4.78 -27.57
C GLY A 21 5.49 -3.89 -26.75
N ASN A 22 5.23 -2.58 -26.71
CA ASN A 22 6.00 -1.69 -25.84
C ASN A 22 5.74 -2.06 -24.36
N PRO A 23 6.75 -1.95 -23.48
CA PRO A 23 6.54 -2.21 -22.07
C PRO A 23 5.60 -1.15 -21.48
N GLU A 24 4.80 -1.56 -20.51
CA GLU A 24 3.86 -0.69 -19.79
C GLU A 24 4.49 -0.23 -18.48
N LEU A 25 4.24 1.04 -18.13
CA LEU A 25 4.62 1.65 -16.86
C LEU A 25 3.39 2.30 -16.24
N GLU A 26 3.19 2.09 -14.94
CA GLU A 26 2.16 2.80 -14.18
C GLU A 26 2.73 3.25 -12.84
N ILE A 27 2.48 4.51 -12.47
CA ILE A 27 2.93 5.11 -11.22
C ILE A 27 1.73 5.30 -10.28
N SER A 28 1.87 4.80 -9.06
CA SER A 28 0.98 5.12 -7.95
C SER A 28 1.74 5.85 -6.84
N VAL A 29 1.12 6.89 -6.30
CA VAL A 29 1.73 7.79 -5.31
C VAL A 29 0.88 7.82 -4.05
N GLY A 30 1.52 7.56 -2.92
CA GLY A 30 0.89 7.42 -1.61
C GLY A 30 -0.21 6.37 -1.61
N PHE A 31 -1.26 6.63 -0.85
CA PHE A 31 -2.42 5.76 -0.73
C PHE A 31 -3.62 6.51 -1.34
N SER A 32 -4.21 5.95 -2.41
CA SER A 32 -5.23 6.61 -3.26
C SER A 32 -4.71 7.73 -4.18
N ASP A 33 -3.48 7.60 -4.72
CA ASP A 33 -2.88 8.59 -5.64
C ASP A 33 -2.79 10.01 -5.06
N ARG A 34 -2.63 10.10 -3.73
CA ARG A 34 -2.49 11.33 -2.96
C ARG A 34 -1.38 11.19 -1.93
N PHE A 35 -0.75 12.31 -1.59
CA PHE A 35 0.34 12.34 -0.60
C PHE A 35 0.25 13.52 0.35
N ARG A 36 0.86 13.39 1.54
CA ARG A 36 0.98 14.47 2.52
C ARG A 36 2.35 15.15 2.36
N SER A 37 2.35 16.45 2.06
CA SER A 37 3.60 17.21 1.90
C SER A 37 4.45 17.16 3.17
N GLY A 38 5.77 17.06 3.01
CA GLY A 38 6.72 17.05 4.13
C GLY A 38 6.81 15.71 4.86
N THR A 39 6.21 14.65 4.31
CA THR A 39 6.33 13.28 4.79
C THR A 39 6.98 12.40 3.74
N VAL A 40 7.66 11.34 4.18
CA VAL A 40 8.12 10.30 3.27
C VAL A 40 6.91 9.54 2.76
N THR A 41 6.71 9.56 1.44
CA THR A 41 5.55 9.01 0.76
C THR A 41 5.92 7.73 0.02
N ALA A 42 5.07 6.71 0.16
CA ALA A 42 5.16 5.50 -0.63
C ALA A 42 4.94 5.78 -2.12
N VAL A 43 5.84 5.33 -2.97
CA VAL A 43 5.67 5.38 -4.43
C VAL A 43 5.90 4.00 -4.99
N SER A 44 4.98 3.53 -5.83
CA SER A 44 5.10 2.26 -6.52
C SER A 44 5.07 2.45 -8.02
N VAL A 45 5.97 1.78 -8.71
CA VAL A 45 6.00 1.71 -10.17
C VAL A 45 5.73 0.27 -10.60
N TYR A 46 4.61 0.07 -11.28
CA TYR A 46 4.29 -1.19 -11.94
C TYR A 46 4.95 -1.21 -13.32
N VAL A 47 5.59 -2.33 -13.65
CA VAL A 47 6.26 -2.54 -14.93
C VAL A 47 5.76 -3.86 -15.52
N HIS A 48 5.33 -3.84 -16.76
CA HIS A 48 4.90 -5.05 -17.47
C HIS A 48 5.50 -5.11 -18.87
N SER A 49 6.02 -6.28 -19.26
CA SER A 49 6.53 -6.55 -20.60
C SER A 49 5.84 -7.80 -21.14
N PRO A 50 4.84 -7.67 -22.03
CA PRO A 50 3.99 -8.80 -22.41
C PRO A 50 4.76 -9.86 -23.20
N ASP A 51 5.60 -9.44 -24.15
CA ASP A 51 6.07 -10.33 -25.22
C ASP A 51 7.55 -10.74 -25.11
N TYR A 52 8.33 -10.11 -24.23
CA TYR A 52 9.78 -10.35 -24.16
C TYR A 52 10.35 -10.17 -22.76
N GLN A 53 11.50 -10.81 -22.54
CA GLN A 53 12.28 -10.63 -21.32
C GLN A 53 12.86 -9.21 -21.31
N LEU A 54 12.49 -8.44 -20.29
CA LEU A 54 12.95 -7.09 -20.11
C LEU A 54 14.23 -7.06 -19.27
N ASN A 55 15.27 -6.39 -19.78
CA ASN A 55 16.48 -6.05 -19.04
C ASN A 55 16.77 -4.56 -19.25
N ALA A 56 16.44 -3.75 -18.24
CA ALA A 56 16.45 -2.29 -18.33
C ALA A 56 16.76 -1.66 -16.95
N ASN A 57 16.87 -0.34 -16.93
CA ASN A 57 16.93 0.47 -15.72
C ASN A 57 15.62 1.24 -15.60
N LEU A 58 14.96 1.13 -14.46
CA LEU A 58 13.90 2.05 -14.05
C LEU A 58 14.56 3.28 -13.45
N VAL A 59 14.32 4.43 -14.09
CA VAL A 59 14.76 5.76 -13.67
C VAL A 59 13.53 6.51 -13.16
N LEU A 60 13.55 6.89 -11.89
CA LEU A 60 12.49 7.66 -11.25
C LEU A 60 13.01 9.05 -10.91
N GLU A 61 12.32 10.09 -11.38
CA GLU A 61 12.74 11.48 -11.25
C GLU A 61 11.65 12.34 -10.63
N TYR A 62 12.03 13.17 -9.66
CA TYR A 62 11.15 14.17 -9.08
C TYR A 62 11.93 15.44 -8.77
N ILE A 63 11.20 16.55 -8.63
CA ILE A 63 11.75 17.86 -8.27
C ILE A 63 11.11 18.27 -6.94
N ALA A 64 11.93 18.49 -5.91
CA ALA A 64 11.48 19.11 -4.67
C ALA A 64 11.56 20.63 -4.83
N GLY A 65 10.45 21.32 -4.57
CA GLY A 65 10.33 22.76 -4.78
C GLY A 65 9.13 23.13 -5.67
N THR A 66 8.85 24.42 -5.74
CA THR A 66 7.68 24.97 -6.46
C THR A 66 8.09 25.56 -7.81
N ALA A 67 7.14 25.95 -8.66
CA ALA A 67 7.49 26.70 -9.88
C ALA A 67 8.09 28.11 -9.60
N LEU A 68 7.95 28.61 -8.36
CA LEU A 68 8.43 29.94 -7.95
C LEU A 68 9.84 29.92 -7.36
N GLU A 69 10.32 28.75 -6.93
CA GLU A 69 11.62 28.54 -6.32
C GLU A 69 12.41 27.52 -7.16
N GLU A 70 13.71 27.71 -7.34
CA GLU A 70 14.51 26.72 -8.07
C GLU A 70 14.51 25.42 -7.26
N GLY A 71 13.92 24.37 -7.83
CA GLY A 71 13.75 23.09 -7.15
C GLY A 71 14.92 22.14 -7.41
N ASP A 72 15.31 21.39 -6.38
CA ASP A 72 16.34 20.35 -6.50
C ASP A 72 15.77 19.15 -7.25
N ARG A 73 16.50 18.70 -8.29
CA ARG A 73 16.13 17.49 -9.06
C ARG A 73 16.80 16.26 -8.45
N TYR A 74 15.97 15.25 -8.19
CA TYR A 74 16.41 13.95 -7.70
C TYR A 74 16.15 12.88 -8.76
N THR A 75 17.13 12.00 -8.95
CA THR A 75 17.06 10.85 -9.86
C THR A 75 17.43 9.58 -9.12
N ILE A 76 16.57 8.57 -9.19
CA ILE A 76 16.76 7.26 -8.57
C ILE A 76 16.84 6.23 -9.69
N LEU A 77 17.86 5.38 -9.67
CA LEU A 77 18.02 4.30 -10.64
C LEU A 77 17.85 2.94 -9.96
N ARG A 78 17.10 2.04 -10.60
CA ARG A 78 16.93 0.65 -10.17
C ARG A 78 16.97 -0.29 -11.37
N SER A 79 17.76 -1.36 -11.28
CA SER A 79 17.77 -2.38 -12.34
C SER A 79 16.48 -3.21 -12.35
N VAL A 80 15.98 -3.47 -13.55
CA VAL A 80 14.74 -4.20 -13.83
C VAL A 80 15.07 -5.40 -14.71
N THR A 81 14.78 -6.59 -14.19
CA THR A 81 14.84 -7.85 -14.95
C THR A 81 13.52 -8.56 -14.78
N LEU A 82 12.75 -8.68 -15.86
CA LEU A 82 11.45 -9.37 -15.88
C LEU A 82 11.42 -10.43 -16.98
N SER A 83 10.84 -11.58 -16.66
CA SER A 83 10.49 -12.59 -17.67
C SER A 83 9.35 -12.09 -18.55
N ALA A 84 9.25 -12.59 -19.79
CA ALA A 84 8.15 -12.26 -20.69
C ALA A 84 6.80 -12.57 -20.04
N GLY A 85 5.84 -11.65 -20.17
CA GLY A 85 4.50 -11.73 -19.60
C GLY A 85 4.43 -11.60 -18.07
N THR A 86 5.56 -11.42 -17.38
CA THR A 86 5.59 -11.33 -15.92
C THR A 86 5.72 -9.88 -15.47
N PRO A 87 4.74 -9.32 -14.73
CA PRO A 87 4.87 -7.98 -14.20
C PRO A 87 5.80 -7.90 -12.99
N GLY A 88 6.31 -6.70 -12.71
CA GLY A 88 7.07 -6.37 -11.50
C GLY A 88 6.55 -5.09 -10.86
N ILE A 89 6.60 -5.04 -9.52
CA ILE A 89 6.27 -3.85 -8.74
C ILE A 89 7.53 -3.36 -8.03
N TYR A 90 7.88 -2.11 -8.26
CA TYR A 90 9.06 -1.46 -7.69
C TYR A 90 8.62 -0.37 -6.72
N ARG A 91 8.96 -0.56 -5.44
CA ARG A 91 8.54 0.32 -4.35
C ARG A 91 9.66 1.24 -3.90
N PHE A 92 9.31 2.48 -3.61
CA PHE A 92 10.17 3.59 -3.23
C PHE A 92 9.54 4.35 -2.06
N ALA A 93 10.38 5.00 -1.27
CA ALA A 93 10.00 5.89 -0.18
C ALA A 93 10.61 7.25 -0.50
N LEU A 94 9.79 8.23 -0.88
CA LEU A 94 10.25 9.53 -1.38
C LEU A 94 9.80 10.66 -0.47
N PRO A 95 10.68 11.59 -0.06
CA PRO A 95 10.28 12.80 0.63
C PRO A 95 9.63 13.76 -0.36
N LEU A 96 8.32 13.61 -0.59
CA LEU A 96 7.60 14.44 -1.54
C LEU A 96 7.14 15.74 -0.88
N GLU A 97 7.39 16.84 -1.57
CA GLU A 97 6.93 18.18 -1.20
C GLU A 97 5.88 18.68 -2.19
N VAL A 98 5.21 19.78 -1.84
CA VAL A 98 4.36 20.50 -2.79
C VAL A 98 5.20 20.88 -4.01
N SER A 99 4.88 20.29 -5.15
CA SER A 99 5.59 20.51 -6.40
C SER A 99 4.61 20.75 -7.53
N SER A 100 4.97 21.65 -8.44
CA SER A 100 4.24 21.87 -9.70
C SER A 100 4.73 20.95 -10.82
N TYR A 101 5.68 20.07 -10.51
CA TYR A 101 6.29 19.15 -11.47
C TYR A 101 5.77 17.72 -11.26
N PRO A 102 5.51 16.97 -12.34
CA PRO A 102 5.11 15.58 -12.22
C PRO A 102 6.29 14.71 -11.75
N LEU A 103 5.96 13.61 -11.10
CA LEU A 103 6.87 12.48 -10.90
C LEU A 103 7.01 11.73 -12.24
N VAL A 104 8.24 11.49 -12.69
CA VAL A 104 8.50 10.86 -13.99
C VAL A 104 9.18 9.52 -13.78
N ALA A 105 8.61 8.45 -14.34
CA ALA A 105 9.24 7.13 -14.40
C ALA A 105 9.61 6.82 -15.84
N ARG A 106 10.87 6.44 -16.08
CA ARG A 106 11.39 6.06 -17.40
C ARG A 106 12.02 4.68 -17.31
N LEU A 107 11.74 3.85 -18.29
CA LEU A 107 12.37 2.55 -18.45
C LEU A 107 13.41 2.66 -19.56
N GLU A 108 14.69 2.54 -19.20
CA GLU A 108 15.80 2.78 -20.13
C GLU A 108 16.62 1.51 -20.36
N SER A 109 16.94 1.19 -21.61
CA SER A 109 17.89 0.13 -21.93
C SER A 109 18.89 0.61 -22.98
N ARG A 110 20.19 0.51 -22.66
CA ARG A 110 21.29 0.94 -23.54
C ARG A 110 21.16 2.40 -24.03
N GLY A 111 20.64 3.28 -23.17
CA GLY A 111 20.43 4.70 -23.49
C GLY A 111 19.16 5.01 -24.29
N LEU A 112 18.32 4.01 -24.59
CA LEU A 112 17.02 4.20 -25.22
C LEU A 112 15.91 4.15 -24.18
N ILE A 113 14.99 5.12 -24.22
CA ILE A 113 13.76 5.10 -23.41
C ILE A 113 12.77 4.14 -24.09
N LEU A 114 12.47 3.03 -23.40
CA LEU A 114 11.53 2.01 -23.85
C LEU A 114 10.08 2.38 -23.49
N ALA A 115 9.89 3.02 -22.34
CA ALA A 115 8.61 3.54 -21.86
C ALA A 115 8.84 4.73 -20.91
N GLU A 116 7.87 5.65 -20.86
CA GLU A 116 7.87 6.81 -19.97
C GLU A 116 6.44 7.03 -19.47
N GLU A 117 6.30 7.28 -18.17
CA GLU A 117 5.04 7.66 -17.52
C GLU A 117 5.26 8.92 -16.68
N LYS A 118 4.28 9.84 -16.70
CA LYS A 118 4.28 11.07 -15.91
C LYS A 118 3.08 11.11 -15.01
N LYS A 119 3.31 11.23 -13.71
CA LYS A 119 2.26 11.31 -12.69
C LYS A 119 2.22 12.69 -12.06
N GLU A 120 1.12 13.39 -12.30
CA GLU A 120 0.82 14.62 -11.57
C GLU A 120 0.63 14.33 -10.09
N LEU A 121 1.34 15.08 -9.26
CA LEU A 121 1.31 14.93 -7.81
C LEU A 121 0.06 15.61 -7.24
N ARG A 122 -0.72 14.87 -6.44
CA ARG A 122 -1.94 15.38 -5.81
C ARG A 122 -1.79 15.41 -4.29
N LEU A 123 -1.89 16.60 -3.73
CA LEU A 123 -1.83 16.76 -2.28
C LEU A 123 -3.09 16.18 -1.62
N LEU A 124 -2.85 15.51 -0.50
CA LEU A 124 -3.84 15.28 0.53
C LEU A 124 -3.96 16.56 1.36
N ASN A 125 -5.19 16.99 1.64
CA ASN A 125 -5.42 18.14 2.51
C ASN A 125 -4.77 17.87 3.87
N VAL A 126 -3.90 18.78 4.32
CA VAL A 126 -3.11 18.62 5.56
C VAL A 126 -3.99 18.35 6.78
N ASP A 127 -5.20 18.93 6.78
CA ASP A 127 -6.14 18.76 7.88
C ASP A 127 -6.87 17.41 7.88
N ARG A 128 -6.79 16.58 6.82
CA ARG A 128 -7.52 15.31 6.73
C ARG A 128 -6.64 14.14 7.16
N PRO A 129 -7.04 13.38 8.19
CA PRO A 129 -6.36 12.16 8.58
C PRO A 129 -6.46 11.12 7.46
N LEU A 130 -5.35 10.45 7.14
CA LEU A 130 -5.28 9.36 6.20
C LEU A 130 -5.38 8.04 6.96
N VAL A 131 -6.47 7.32 6.71
CA VAL A 131 -6.73 5.99 7.25
C VAL A 131 -6.55 4.96 6.14
N ILE A 132 -5.79 3.90 6.41
CA ILE A 132 -5.55 2.80 5.46
C ILE A 132 -6.42 1.61 5.85
N GLY A 133 -7.36 1.24 4.99
CA GLY A 133 -8.17 0.02 5.13
C GLY A 133 -7.54 -1.16 4.41
N LEU A 134 -6.93 -2.08 5.15
CA LEU A 134 -6.46 -3.37 4.66
C LEU A 134 -7.60 -4.39 4.79
N SER A 135 -8.53 -4.37 3.82
CA SER A 135 -9.73 -5.21 3.84
C SER A 135 -9.92 -6.01 2.55
N ARG A 136 -10.38 -7.27 2.68
CA ARG A 136 -10.83 -8.07 1.53
C ARG A 136 -12.26 -7.72 1.13
N ARG A 137 -13.23 -7.83 2.07
CA ARG A 137 -14.64 -7.41 1.97
C ARG A 137 -15.30 -7.46 3.36
N PRO A 138 -16.37 -6.69 3.63
CA PRO A 138 -16.85 -5.50 2.89
C PRO A 138 -15.93 -4.28 3.07
N SER A 139 -16.27 -3.16 2.40
CA SER A 139 -15.60 -1.88 2.63
C SER A 139 -15.86 -1.38 4.04
N LEU A 140 -14.89 -0.64 4.58
CA LEU A 140 -14.91 -0.01 5.90
C LEU A 140 -15.56 1.38 5.85
N ASP A 141 -16.28 1.73 4.77
CA ASP A 141 -16.83 3.08 4.56
C ASP A 141 -17.87 3.46 5.63
N ALA A 142 -18.54 2.46 6.20
CA ALA A 142 -19.45 2.65 7.34
C ALA A 142 -18.74 3.18 8.59
N LEU A 143 -17.41 3.05 8.70
CA LEU A 143 -16.62 3.60 9.79
C LEU A 143 -16.26 5.08 9.60
N ILE A 144 -16.46 5.66 8.40
CA ILE A 144 -16.09 7.04 8.11
C ILE A 144 -16.75 8.05 9.09
N PRO A 145 -18.06 7.98 9.38
CA PRO A 145 -18.68 8.92 10.32
C PRO A 145 -18.12 8.80 11.75
N VAL A 146 -17.83 7.57 12.17
CA VAL A 146 -17.30 7.25 13.49
C VAL A 146 -15.87 7.76 13.63
N LEU A 147 -15.00 7.42 12.68
CA LEU A 147 -13.62 7.89 12.65
C LEU A 147 -13.57 9.42 12.50
N GLY A 148 -14.50 10.01 11.75
CA GLY A 148 -14.61 11.45 11.63
C GLY A 148 -14.85 12.16 12.97
N LYS A 149 -15.67 11.57 13.85
CA LYS A 149 -15.84 12.06 15.23
C LYS A 149 -14.55 11.94 16.03
N ARG A 150 -13.86 10.80 15.96
CA ARG A 150 -12.59 10.55 16.66
C ARG A 150 -11.55 11.62 16.36
N PHE A 151 -11.41 11.98 15.09
CA PHE A 151 -10.43 12.98 14.66
C PHE A 151 -10.96 14.42 14.70
N ASP A 152 -12.23 14.62 15.06
CA ASP A 152 -12.95 15.89 15.00
C ASP A 152 -12.89 16.56 13.61
N ARG A 153 -12.91 15.76 12.53
CA ARG A 153 -12.79 16.21 11.13
C ARG A 153 -13.08 15.11 10.11
N SER A 154 -13.26 15.48 8.84
CA SER A 154 -13.38 14.49 7.76
C SER A 154 -12.08 13.70 7.57
N ILE A 155 -12.18 12.38 7.45
CA ILE A 155 -11.05 11.51 7.13
C ILE A 155 -10.95 11.20 5.62
N GLU A 156 -9.77 10.81 5.18
CA GLU A 156 -9.55 10.12 3.90
C GLU A 156 -9.32 8.64 4.19
N LEU A 157 -10.13 7.76 3.59
CA LEU A 157 -9.99 6.31 3.73
C LEU A 157 -9.50 5.71 2.41
N ALA A 158 -8.33 5.08 2.43
CA ALA A 158 -7.70 4.47 1.27
C ALA A 158 -7.64 2.94 1.39
N TYR A 159 -7.87 2.24 0.28
CA TYR A 159 -7.82 0.76 0.20
C TYR A 159 -6.72 0.31 -0.75
N PRO A 160 -5.43 0.36 -0.34
CA PRO A 160 -4.35 -0.12 -1.18
C PRO A 160 -4.46 -1.64 -1.36
N ARG A 161 -4.06 -2.11 -2.54
CA ARG A 161 -3.86 -3.55 -2.78
C ARG A 161 -2.61 -4.00 -2.02
N GLY A 162 -2.63 -5.22 -1.47
CA GLY A 162 -1.57 -5.73 -0.59
C GLY A 162 -0.17 -5.72 -1.22
N GLU A 163 -0.10 -5.96 -2.53
CA GLU A 163 1.14 -5.96 -3.30
C GLU A 163 1.70 -4.54 -3.59
N PHE A 164 0.99 -3.48 -3.23
CA PHE A 164 1.48 -2.09 -3.33
C PHE A 164 1.84 -1.51 -1.96
N LEU A 165 1.77 -2.31 -0.89
CA LEU A 165 2.11 -1.84 0.44
C LEU A 165 3.60 -1.48 0.53
N PRO A 166 3.95 -0.41 1.27
CA PRO A 166 5.33 0.01 1.42
C PRO A 166 6.16 -1.01 2.19
N THR A 167 7.41 -1.19 1.74
CA THR A 167 8.40 -2.07 2.37
C THR A 167 9.42 -1.32 3.23
N SER A 168 9.21 -0.02 3.47
CA SER A 168 10.00 0.79 4.42
C SER A 168 9.03 1.48 5.38
N ALA A 169 9.46 1.62 6.63
CA ALA A 169 8.62 2.18 7.71
C ALA A 169 8.32 3.66 7.47
N GLU A 170 9.29 4.41 6.95
CA GLU A 170 9.20 5.85 6.67
C GLU A 170 8.12 6.16 5.63
N ALA A 171 7.89 5.25 4.68
CA ALA A 171 6.82 5.41 3.68
C ALA A 171 5.40 5.39 4.26
N TRP A 172 5.26 5.08 5.56
CA TRP A 172 4.02 5.15 6.32
C TRP A 172 3.87 6.46 7.12
N ASP A 173 4.84 7.37 7.11
CA ASP A 173 4.84 8.61 7.93
C ASP A 173 3.61 9.51 7.70
N GLY A 174 3.03 9.46 6.50
CA GLY A 174 1.82 10.20 6.15
C GLY A 174 0.50 9.54 6.59
N VAL A 175 0.56 8.36 7.20
CA VAL A 175 -0.61 7.58 7.63
C VAL A 175 -0.89 7.81 9.11
N ASP A 176 -2.15 8.10 9.46
CA ASP A 176 -2.55 8.32 10.85
C ASP A 176 -3.09 7.06 11.52
N LEU A 177 -3.67 6.15 10.74
CA LEU A 177 -4.27 4.92 11.25
C LEU A 177 -4.30 3.83 10.17
N VAL A 178 -3.94 2.60 10.54
CA VAL A 178 -4.17 1.42 9.70
C VAL A 178 -5.29 0.59 10.32
N ILE A 179 -6.28 0.18 9.53
CA ILE A 179 -7.32 -0.75 9.92
C ILE A 179 -7.16 -2.01 9.10
N TRP A 180 -6.88 -3.12 9.77
CA TRP A 180 -6.73 -4.43 9.18
C TRP A 180 -7.97 -5.25 9.47
N HIS A 181 -8.70 -5.63 8.41
CA HIS A 181 -10.00 -6.29 8.53
C HIS A 181 -10.15 -7.43 7.53
N ASP A 182 -10.44 -8.64 8.00
CA ASP A 182 -10.69 -9.81 7.14
C ASP A 182 -9.62 -10.07 6.04
N LEU A 183 -8.37 -9.65 6.27
CA LEU A 183 -7.26 -9.82 5.34
C LEU A 183 -6.30 -10.88 5.89
N SER A 184 -5.96 -11.88 5.07
CA SER A 184 -4.93 -12.86 5.46
C SER A 184 -3.58 -12.16 5.59
N PRO A 185 -2.80 -12.43 6.66
CA PRO A 185 -1.44 -11.92 6.81
C PRO A 185 -0.48 -12.42 5.73
N GLU A 186 -0.86 -13.46 4.99
CA GLU A 186 -0.07 -13.97 3.86
C GLU A 186 -0.19 -13.10 2.59
N ILE A 187 -1.10 -12.10 2.57
CA ILE A 187 -1.35 -11.28 1.39
C ILE A 187 -0.29 -10.17 1.24
N PRO A 188 -0.01 -9.34 2.26
CA PRO A 188 1.18 -8.51 2.23
C PRO A 188 2.44 -9.40 2.23
N ASP A 189 3.45 -9.00 1.48
CA ASP A 189 4.75 -9.66 1.58
C ASP A 189 5.40 -9.39 2.95
N GLY A 190 6.32 -10.28 3.36
CA GLY A 190 6.96 -10.19 4.67
C GLY A 190 7.70 -8.87 4.93
N ALA A 191 8.26 -8.24 3.89
CA ALA A 191 8.94 -6.97 4.02
C ALA A 191 7.96 -5.81 4.30
N SER A 192 6.77 -5.86 3.69
CA SER A 192 5.70 -4.89 3.94
C SER A 192 5.13 -5.03 5.37
N LEU A 193 5.02 -6.27 5.86
CA LEU A 193 4.63 -6.53 7.25
C LEU A 193 5.69 -6.05 8.25
N GLU A 194 6.97 -6.29 7.96
CA GLU A 194 8.08 -5.82 8.79
C GLU A 194 8.10 -4.29 8.85
N ALA A 195 7.92 -3.62 7.71
CA ALA A 195 7.82 -2.16 7.62
C ALA A 195 6.64 -1.60 8.43
N LEU A 196 5.45 -2.20 8.29
CA LEU A 196 4.28 -1.83 9.10
C LEU A 196 4.57 -2.03 10.59
N GLY A 197 5.20 -3.14 10.95
CA GLY A 197 5.60 -3.44 12.32
C GLY A 197 6.54 -2.38 12.90
N LEU A 198 7.52 -1.92 12.13
CA LEU A 198 8.46 -0.87 12.53
C LEU A 198 7.77 0.51 12.64
N TRP A 199 6.84 0.83 11.74
CA TRP A 199 6.04 2.05 11.85
C TRP A 199 5.20 2.07 13.14
N ILE A 200 4.61 0.93 13.51
CA ILE A 200 3.93 0.79 14.81
C ILE A 200 4.94 1.00 15.95
N GLU A 201 6.15 0.42 15.92
CA GLU A 201 7.17 0.69 16.95
C GLU A 201 7.47 2.19 17.12
N GLY A 202 7.46 2.92 15.99
CA GLY A 202 7.67 4.36 15.93
C GLY A 202 6.55 5.23 16.51
N GLY A 203 5.38 4.67 16.80
CA GLY A 203 4.22 5.41 17.30
C GLY A 203 2.95 5.29 16.42
N GLY A 204 3.01 4.51 15.34
CA GLY A 204 1.86 4.23 14.50
C GLY A 204 0.73 3.50 15.24
N GLU A 205 -0.49 3.64 14.74
CA GLU A 205 -1.68 2.99 15.28
C GLU A 205 -2.28 1.99 14.29
N LEU A 206 -2.56 0.77 14.78
CA LEU A 206 -3.22 -0.30 14.02
C LEU A 206 -4.51 -0.72 14.74
N ILE A 207 -5.61 -0.85 14.01
CA ILE A 207 -6.83 -1.52 14.50
C ILE A 207 -6.96 -2.83 13.74
N LEU A 208 -7.08 -3.93 14.48
CA LEU A 208 -7.38 -5.26 13.96
C LEU A 208 -8.87 -5.52 14.15
N ILE A 209 -9.57 -5.81 13.07
CA ILE A 209 -10.98 -6.18 13.09
C ILE A 209 -11.08 -7.64 12.61
N GLY A 210 -11.67 -8.51 13.44
CA GLY A 210 -11.83 -9.93 13.14
C GLY A 210 -12.65 -10.21 11.86
N GLY A 211 -12.57 -11.44 11.33
CA GLY A 211 -13.20 -11.85 10.06
C GLY A 211 -13.23 -13.38 9.83
N PRO A 212 -13.89 -13.91 8.78
CA PRO A 212 -13.98 -15.34 8.53
C PRO A 212 -12.66 -16.11 8.42
N TRP A 213 -11.58 -15.47 7.93
CA TRP A 213 -10.24 -16.08 7.93
C TRP A 213 -9.72 -16.40 9.35
N TYR A 214 -10.26 -15.70 10.33
CA TYR A 214 -9.93 -15.85 11.75
C TYR A 214 -10.79 -16.95 12.38
N SER A 215 -12.05 -17.13 11.97
CA SER A 215 -12.93 -18.17 12.50
C SER A 215 -12.77 -19.57 11.87
N GLY A 216 -12.12 -19.69 10.71
CA GLY A 216 -12.10 -20.93 9.91
C GLY A 216 -10.96 -21.92 10.21
N ARG A 217 -9.88 -21.46 10.85
CA ARG A 217 -8.86 -22.33 11.43
C ARG A 217 -9.12 -22.31 12.94
N GLN A 218 -9.17 -23.46 13.62
CA GLN A 218 -9.36 -23.58 15.08
C GLN A 218 -8.16 -22.98 15.87
N PHE A 219 -7.83 -21.73 15.65
CA PHE A 219 -6.92 -20.97 16.47
C PHE A 219 -7.77 -20.25 17.50
N PRO A 220 -7.62 -20.49 18.80
CA PRO A 220 -8.11 -19.55 19.81
C PRO A 220 -7.72 -18.12 19.42
N GLU A 221 -8.59 -17.14 19.63
CA GLU A 221 -8.38 -15.74 19.18
C GLU A 221 -7.06 -15.15 19.67
N SER A 222 -6.56 -15.61 20.82
CA SER A 222 -5.23 -15.31 21.35
C SER A 222 -4.07 -15.73 20.44
N LEU A 223 -4.21 -16.81 19.66
CA LEU A 223 -3.23 -17.23 18.66
C LEU A 223 -3.34 -16.45 17.35
N LEU A 224 -4.48 -15.81 17.06
CA LEU A 224 -4.64 -14.95 15.88
C LEU A 224 -3.99 -13.59 16.10
N ILE A 225 -4.23 -13.03 17.29
CA ILE A 225 -3.44 -11.92 17.81
C ILE A 225 -1.99 -12.34 17.89
N GLY A 226 -1.69 -13.56 18.34
CA GLY A 226 -0.33 -14.13 18.30
C GLY A 226 0.27 -14.24 16.89
N ALA A 227 -0.51 -14.54 15.86
CA ALA A 227 -0.02 -14.70 14.48
C ALA A 227 0.24 -13.34 13.82
N VAL A 228 -0.68 -12.38 13.99
CA VAL A 228 -0.45 -11.00 13.56
C VAL A 228 0.68 -10.39 14.39
N ALA A 229 0.71 -10.66 15.69
CA ALA A 229 1.79 -10.22 16.57
C ALA A 229 3.13 -10.82 16.17
N ALA A 230 3.18 -12.10 15.84
CA ALA A 230 4.39 -12.77 15.38
C ALA A 230 4.83 -12.24 14.01
N ALA A 231 3.90 -12.04 13.08
CA ALA A 231 4.17 -11.45 11.77
C ALA A 231 4.71 -10.03 11.90
N LEU A 232 4.15 -9.23 12.82
CA LEU A 232 4.59 -7.88 13.13
C LEU A 232 5.75 -7.83 14.13
N ARG A 233 6.24 -8.97 14.62
CA ARG A 233 7.27 -9.11 15.67
C ARG A 233 7.00 -8.24 16.91
N LEU A 234 5.80 -8.30 17.49
CA LEU A 234 5.44 -7.52 18.68
C LEU A 234 6.11 -8.07 19.94
N ASN A 235 6.61 -7.18 20.79
CA ASN A 235 7.30 -7.53 22.04
C ASN A 235 6.34 -7.72 23.24
N SER A 236 5.13 -7.17 23.17
CA SER A 236 4.13 -7.26 24.24
C SER A 236 2.71 -7.15 23.70
N VAL A 237 1.80 -7.86 24.35
CA VAL A 237 0.37 -7.94 24.05
C VAL A 237 -0.32 -7.59 25.37
N THR A 238 -0.92 -6.41 25.48
CA THR A 238 -1.71 -6.03 26.66
C THR A 238 -3.18 -6.29 26.36
N TYR A 239 -3.91 -6.77 27.36
CA TYR A 239 -5.33 -7.10 27.23
C TYR A 239 -6.10 -6.10 28.06
N TYR A 240 -7.17 -5.53 27.51
CA TYR A 240 -8.09 -4.69 28.28
C TYR A 240 -9.45 -5.40 28.37
N PRO A 241 -9.96 -5.62 29.59
CA PRO A 241 -11.32 -6.10 29.74
C PRO A 241 -12.27 -5.08 29.11
N PRO A 242 -13.37 -5.51 28.47
CA PRO A 242 -14.29 -4.59 27.80
C PRO A 242 -14.90 -3.58 28.79
N VAL A 243 -15.08 -2.34 28.33
CA VAL A 243 -15.91 -1.35 29.02
C VAL A 243 -17.38 -1.81 28.94
N ALA A 244 -18.13 -1.60 30.02
CA ALA A 244 -19.36 -2.31 30.36
C ALA A 244 -20.39 -2.55 29.22
N ALA A 245 -20.73 -3.83 29.08
CA ALA A 245 -21.75 -4.51 28.27
C ALA A 245 -22.97 -3.70 27.76
N ILE A 246 -23.22 -3.85 26.47
CA ILE A 246 -24.58 -3.84 25.90
C ILE A 246 -25.34 -5.03 26.51
N PRO A 247 -26.53 -4.83 27.12
CA PRO A 247 -27.28 -5.93 27.74
C PRO A 247 -27.61 -7.05 26.74
N GLY A 248 -27.01 -8.23 26.92
CA GLY A 248 -27.22 -9.40 26.06
C GLY A 248 -26.02 -9.78 25.19
N TYR A 249 -24.98 -8.95 25.14
CA TYR A 249 -23.68 -9.29 24.56
C TYR A 249 -22.64 -9.38 25.67
N GLU A 250 -22.13 -10.59 25.93
CA GLU A 250 -20.85 -10.74 26.62
C GLU A 250 -19.80 -10.21 25.64
N ALA A 251 -19.36 -8.97 25.84
CA ALA A 251 -18.30 -8.42 25.01
C ALA A 251 -17.04 -9.26 25.23
N ASP A 252 -16.61 -9.96 24.18
CA ASP A 252 -15.28 -10.54 24.15
C ASP A 252 -14.25 -9.39 24.19
N GLU A 253 -13.15 -9.66 24.90
CA GLU A 253 -12.10 -8.74 25.36
C GLU A 253 -11.59 -7.75 24.27
N ILE A 254 -11.49 -6.44 24.57
CA ILE A 254 -10.79 -5.48 23.70
C ILE A 254 -9.30 -5.61 23.99
N ILE A 255 -8.54 -6.15 23.05
CA ILE A 255 -7.12 -6.43 23.30
C ILE A 255 -6.29 -5.30 22.72
N GLU A 256 -5.68 -4.46 23.56
CA GLU A 256 -4.76 -3.40 23.13
C GLU A 256 -3.30 -3.80 23.33
N LEU A 257 -2.62 -4.10 22.23
CA LEU A 257 -1.20 -4.44 22.20
C LEU A 257 -0.37 -3.15 22.13
N GLN A 258 0.74 -3.13 22.86
CA GLN A 258 1.73 -2.07 22.73
C GLN A 258 3.01 -2.60 22.09
N LYS A 259 3.54 -1.83 21.15
CA LYS A 259 4.80 -2.13 20.49
C LYS A 259 5.62 -0.85 20.38
N GLY A 260 6.72 -0.75 21.12
CA GLY A 260 7.47 0.50 21.20
C GLY A 260 6.57 1.63 21.70
N ARG A 261 6.37 2.67 20.87
CA ARG A 261 5.46 3.79 21.16
C ARG A 261 4.07 3.64 20.55
N GLY A 262 3.85 2.65 19.68
CA GLY A 262 2.59 2.48 18.98
C GLY A 262 1.58 1.62 19.73
N ARG A 263 0.37 1.66 19.20
CA ARG A 263 -0.81 1.00 19.75
C ARG A 263 -1.44 0.10 18.70
N ILE A 264 -1.88 -1.08 19.12
CA ILE A 264 -2.67 -1.99 18.29
C ILE A 264 -3.93 -2.31 19.06
N ARG A 265 -5.11 -2.11 18.50
CA ARG A 265 -6.38 -2.45 19.15
C ARG A 265 -7.09 -3.55 18.39
N TYR A 266 -7.52 -4.61 19.06
CA TYR A 266 -8.31 -5.69 18.47
C TYR A 266 -9.80 -5.50 18.75
N ILE A 267 -10.61 -5.72 17.73
CA ILE A 267 -12.07 -5.67 17.76
C ILE A 267 -12.60 -7.02 17.26
N PRO A 268 -13.31 -7.77 18.13
CA PRO A 268 -13.97 -9.01 17.75
C PRO A 268 -14.91 -8.87 16.55
N ARG A 269 -15.05 -9.95 15.76
CA ARG A 269 -15.82 -9.94 14.50
C ARG A 269 -17.32 -9.70 14.72
N ASP A 270 -17.87 -10.27 15.78
CA ASP A 270 -19.27 -10.18 16.14
C ASP A 270 -19.70 -8.72 16.36
N MET A 271 -18.85 -7.89 16.97
CA MET A 271 -19.08 -6.45 17.19
C MET A 271 -19.21 -5.62 15.90
N VAL A 272 -18.74 -6.15 14.77
CA VAL A 272 -18.82 -5.52 13.44
C VAL A 272 -19.98 -6.09 12.60
N SER A 273 -20.68 -7.09 13.13
CA SER A 273 -21.68 -7.82 12.36
C SER A 273 -22.87 -6.93 11.97
N PRO A 274 -23.36 -7.00 10.71
CA PRO A 274 -24.60 -6.33 10.32
C PRO A 274 -25.84 -6.87 11.05
N SER A 275 -25.73 -7.99 11.78
CA SER A 275 -26.81 -8.52 12.63
C SER A 275 -27.01 -7.74 13.94
N ILE A 276 -26.03 -6.93 14.36
CA ILE A 276 -26.18 -6.07 15.54
C ILE A 276 -26.98 -4.82 15.13
N PRO A 277 -27.99 -4.41 15.92
CA PRO A 277 -28.71 -3.15 15.71
C PRO A 277 -27.76 -1.96 15.48
N GLU A 278 -28.15 -1.04 14.59
CA GLU A 278 -27.29 0.09 14.19
C GLU A 278 -26.98 1.03 15.37
N ASP A 279 -27.93 1.21 16.29
CA ASP A 279 -27.79 1.99 17.51
C ASP A 279 -26.81 1.36 18.50
N GLU A 280 -26.86 0.05 18.68
CA GLU A 280 -25.90 -0.71 19.50
C GLU A 280 -24.47 -0.63 18.94
N ARG A 281 -24.31 -0.83 17.62
CA ARG A 281 -23.00 -0.66 16.95
C ARG A 281 -22.48 0.77 17.12
N ARG A 282 -23.34 1.77 16.96
CA ARG A 282 -22.95 3.17 17.12
C ARG A 282 -22.45 3.46 18.53
N ILE A 283 -23.14 2.96 19.56
CA ILE A 283 -22.73 3.14 20.97
C ILE A 283 -21.36 2.52 21.20
N PHE A 284 -21.17 1.25 20.80
CA PHE A 284 -19.88 0.57 20.91
C PHE A 284 -18.74 1.38 20.28
N TRP A 285 -18.97 1.89 19.07
CA TRP A 285 -17.98 2.69 18.35
C TRP A 285 -17.71 4.06 18.99
N GLU A 286 -18.73 4.71 19.54
CA GLU A 286 -18.59 5.97 20.28
C GLU A 286 -17.76 5.76 21.55
N ASP A 287 -17.99 4.68 22.29
CA ASP A 287 -17.21 4.33 23.47
C ASP A 287 -15.77 3.94 23.11
N PHE A 288 -15.57 3.11 22.08
CA PHE A 288 -14.25 2.64 21.65
C PHE A 288 -13.31 3.79 21.20
N PHE A 289 -13.86 4.86 20.65
CA PHE A 289 -13.09 6.01 20.16
C PHE A 289 -13.19 7.25 21.05
N GLY A 290 -14.02 7.23 22.09
CA GLY A 290 -14.33 8.38 22.94
C GLY A 290 -13.30 8.68 24.05
N GLU A 291 -12.27 7.84 24.20
CA GLU A 291 -11.19 7.99 25.19
C GLU A 291 -9.90 8.62 24.64
#